data_AF-A0A2X3DAH9-F1
#
_entry.id   AF-A0A2X3DAH9-F1
#
_cell.length_a   1.000
_cell.length_b   1.000
_cell.length_c   1.000
_cell.angle_alpha   90.00
_cell.angle_beta   90.00
_cell.angle_gamma   90.00
#
_symmetry.space_group_name_H-M   'P 1'
#
loop_
_entity.id
_entity.type
_entity.pdbx_description
1 polymer ?
#
loop_
_entity_poly.entity_id
_entity_poly.type
_entity_poly.pdbx_seq_one_letter_code
_entity_poly.pdbx_strand_id
1 'polypeptide(L)'
;MFRLSFMFIALLTAGCVSLDPHYDRPAAPVPATLPGAHGESTAVVGDWQKVVNDARLKKVVSIALNSNRDVQKALADIEAARAQYGETRASLFPTVDAELSHTRSKRWPAA
;
A
#
# COMPACT_ATOMS: atom_id res chain seq x y z
N MET A 1 21.47 -3.54 -41.22
CA MET A 1 21.61 -3.87 -39.78
C MET A 1 20.81 -2.94 -38.87
N PHE A 2 20.91 -1.60 -38.99
CA PHE A 2 20.12 -0.66 -38.17
C PHE A 2 18.59 -0.85 -38.21
N ARG A 3 18.03 -1.24 -39.38
CA ARG A 3 16.58 -1.46 -39.54
C ARG A 3 16.04 -2.66 -38.76
N LEU A 4 16.81 -3.75 -38.63
CA LEU A 4 16.40 -4.92 -37.84
C LEU A 4 16.47 -4.63 -36.34
N SER A 5 17.47 -3.86 -35.90
CA SER A 5 17.62 -3.47 -34.50
C SER A 5 16.47 -2.59 -34.02
N PHE A 6 15.99 -1.67 -34.87
CA PHE A 6 14.81 -0.83 -34.57
C PHE A 6 13.52 -1.65 -34.41
N MET A 7 13.33 -2.68 -35.25
CA MET A 7 12.17 -3.57 -35.19
C MET A 7 12.17 -4.45 -33.92
N PHE A 8 13.34 -4.88 -33.48
CA PHE A 8 13.50 -5.69 -32.28
C PHE A 8 13.20 -4.91 -30.99
N ILE A 9 13.62 -3.64 -30.92
CA ILE A 9 13.33 -2.72 -29.81
C ILE A 9 11.82 -2.42 -29.72
N ALA A 10 11.16 -2.22 -30.86
CA ALA A 10 9.72 -2.02 -30.91
C ALA A 10 8.95 -3.26 -30.40
N LEU A 11 9.43 -4.47 -30.68
CA LEU A 11 8.80 -5.71 -30.19
C LEU A 11 8.97 -5.90 -28.66
N LEU A 12 10.12 -5.50 -28.11
CA LEU A 12 10.42 -5.63 -26.67
C LEU A 12 9.59 -4.70 -25.79
N THR A 13 9.14 -3.55 -26.32
CA THR A 13 8.34 -2.56 -25.56
C THR A 13 6.84 -2.87 -25.55
N ALA A 14 6.36 -3.78 -26.40
CA ALA A 14 4.95 -4.15 -26.50
C ALA A 14 4.39 -4.87 -25.26
N GLY A 15 5.26 -5.41 -24.38
CA GLY A 15 4.88 -6.08 -23.14
C GLY A 15 4.63 -5.16 -21.94
N CYS A 16 4.96 -3.87 -22.04
CA CYS A 16 4.83 -2.91 -20.93
C CYS A 16 3.43 -2.28 -20.82
N VAL A 17 2.36 -3.03 -21.12
CA VAL A 17 0.98 -2.53 -21.04
C VAL A 17 0.32 -3.02 -19.76
N SER A 18 -0.12 -2.08 -18.92
CA SER A 18 -0.95 -2.40 -17.76
C SER A 18 -2.30 -2.93 -18.23
N LEU A 19 -2.60 -4.18 -17.91
CA LEU A 19 -3.87 -4.84 -18.20
C LEU A 19 -4.88 -4.67 -17.05
N ASP A 20 -4.62 -3.74 -16.13
CA ASP A 20 -5.49 -3.48 -15.00
C ASP A 20 -6.82 -2.85 -15.49
N PRO A 21 -7.98 -3.48 -15.26
CA PRO A 21 -9.26 -2.90 -15.64
C PRO A 21 -9.52 -1.59 -14.90
N HIS A 22 -10.24 -0.67 -15.55
CA HIS A 22 -10.66 0.56 -14.89
C HIS A 22 -11.51 0.25 -13.65
N TYR A 23 -11.11 0.81 -12.52
CA TYR A 23 -11.85 0.66 -11.27
C TYR A 23 -13.12 1.51 -11.29
N ASP A 24 -14.27 0.86 -11.44
CA ASP A 24 -15.58 1.47 -11.25
C ASP A 24 -16.10 1.14 -9.85
N ARG A 25 -16.31 2.17 -9.03
CA ARG A 25 -16.88 1.99 -7.69
C ARG A 25 -18.32 1.46 -7.83
N PRO A 26 -18.66 0.30 -7.24
CA PRO A 26 -20.01 -0.24 -7.30
C PRO A 26 -20.99 0.69 -6.59
N ALA A 27 -22.20 0.81 -7.13
CA ALA A 27 -23.29 1.50 -6.47
C ALA A 27 -23.61 0.80 -5.14
N ALA A 28 -23.71 1.57 -4.06
CA ALA A 28 -24.03 1.02 -2.75
C ALA A 28 -25.49 0.52 -2.75
N PRO A 29 -25.77 -0.70 -2.26
CA PRO A 29 -27.12 -1.28 -2.25
C PRO A 29 -27.95 -0.75 -1.06
N VAL A 30 -27.96 0.57 -0.88
CA VAL A 30 -28.67 1.24 0.21
C VAL A 30 -29.48 2.42 -0.34
N PRO A 31 -30.57 2.82 0.32
CA PRO A 31 -31.30 4.03 -0.06
C PRO A 31 -30.38 5.25 -0.03
N ALA A 32 -30.50 6.11 -1.04
CA ALA A 32 -29.72 7.36 -1.11
C ALA A 32 -30.03 8.31 0.07
N THR A 33 -31.22 8.20 0.65
CA THR A 33 -31.68 9.00 1.79
C THR A 33 -32.23 8.10 2.87
N LEU A 34 -31.79 8.31 4.11
CA LEU A 34 -32.37 7.67 5.28
C LEU A 34 -33.69 8.36 5.67
N PRO A 35 -34.69 7.62 6.19
CA PRO A 35 -35.88 8.22 6.76
C PRO A 35 -35.52 9.22 7.89
N GLY A 36 -36.06 10.43 7.85
CA GLY A 36 -35.77 11.50 8.82
C GLY A 36 -34.53 12.34 8.52
N ALA A 37 -33.90 12.15 7.35
CA ALA A 37 -32.83 13.03 6.90
C ALA A 37 -33.39 14.43 6.53
N HIS A 38 -33.27 15.38 7.45
CA HIS A 38 -33.59 16.78 7.23
C HIS A 38 -32.28 17.59 7.24
N GLY A 39 -31.68 17.79 6.06
CA GLY A 39 -30.55 18.69 5.85
C GLY A 39 -29.31 18.06 5.22
N GLU A 40 -28.57 18.88 4.46
CA GLU A 40 -27.22 18.60 3.99
C GLU A 40 -26.22 18.77 5.14
N SER A 41 -26.09 17.76 5.99
CA SER A 41 -24.95 17.71 6.90
C SER A 41 -23.80 17.03 6.18
N THR A 42 -22.74 17.77 5.87
CA THR A 42 -21.44 17.18 5.57
C THR A 42 -20.93 16.53 6.86
N ALA A 43 -21.25 15.26 7.07
CA ALA A 43 -20.88 14.48 8.25
C ALA A 43 -19.37 14.14 8.29
N VAL A 44 -18.52 15.00 7.74
CA VAL A 44 -17.08 14.94 7.96
C VAL A 44 -16.82 15.67 9.27
N VAL A 45 -16.87 14.93 10.37
CA VAL A 45 -16.40 15.42 11.67
C VAL A 45 -14.88 15.49 11.62
N GLY A 46 -14.34 16.49 10.93
CA GLY A 46 -12.88 16.72 10.86
C GLY A 46 -12.30 17.13 12.22
N ASP A 47 -13.10 17.83 13.04
CA ASP A 47 -12.75 18.27 14.39
C ASP A 47 -13.68 17.65 15.43
N TRP A 48 -13.29 16.51 15.99
CA TRP A 48 -14.04 15.84 17.06
C TRP A 48 -14.23 16.74 18.30
N GLN A 49 -13.31 17.70 18.51
CA GLN A 49 -13.34 18.66 19.60
C GLN A 49 -14.52 19.64 19.52
N LYS A 50 -15.11 19.84 18.32
CA LYS A 50 -16.30 20.67 18.12
C LYS A 50 -17.60 19.94 18.46
N VAL A 51 -17.57 18.61 18.48
CA VAL A 51 -18.73 17.76 18.79
C VAL A 51 -18.78 17.43 20.28
N VAL A 52 -17.63 17.20 20.91
CA VAL A 52 -17.55 16.96 22.35
C VAL A 52 -17.58 18.30 23.07
N ASN A 53 -18.58 18.58 23.91
CA ASN A 53 -18.67 19.86 24.65
C ASN A 53 -17.94 19.82 26.00
N ASP A 54 -17.86 18.67 26.67
CA ASP A 54 -17.24 18.52 27.99
C ASP A 54 -15.70 18.60 27.91
N ALA A 55 -15.10 19.56 28.62
CA ALA A 55 -13.65 19.77 28.69
C ALA A 55 -12.90 18.59 29.33
N ARG A 56 -13.48 17.93 30.33
CA ARG A 56 -12.90 16.74 30.96
C ARG A 56 -12.88 15.58 29.96
N LEU A 57 -13.96 15.40 29.20
CA LEU A 57 -14.04 14.37 28.17
C LEU A 57 -13.03 14.63 27.05
N LYS A 58 -12.86 15.89 26.60
CA LYS A 58 -11.80 16.25 25.65
C LYS A 58 -10.41 15.83 26.13
N LYS A 59 -10.10 16.06 27.41
CA LYS A 59 -8.81 15.66 27.98
C LYS A 59 -8.61 14.15 27.94
N VAL A 60 -9.63 13.36 28.29
CA VAL A 60 -9.56 11.90 28.23
C VAL A 60 -9.35 11.41 26.79
N VAL A 61 -10.07 11.96 25.81
CA VAL A 61 -9.90 11.60 24.40
C VAL A 61 -8.49 11.97 23.92
N SER A 62 -7.94 13.13 24.30
CA SER A 62 -6.56 13.49 23.93
C SER A 62 -5.53 12.54 24.53
N ILE A 63 -5.74 12.07 25.76
CA ILE A 63 -4.84 11.07 26.37
C ILE A 63 -4.94 9.77 25.58
N ALA A 64 -6.16 9.30 25.30
CA ALA A 64 -6.39 8.09 24.53
C ALA A 64 -5.75 8.16 23.12
N LEU A 65 -5.94 9.25 22.38
CA LEU A 65 -5.35 9.38 21.04
C LEU A 65 -3.81 9.36 21.06
N ASN A 66 -3.18 9.81 22.15
CA ASN A 66 -1.72 9.85 22.27
C ASN A 66 -1.11 8.56 22.84
N SER A 67 -1.81 7.87 23.74
CA SER A 67 -1.25 6.73 24.48
C SER A 67 -1.92 5.39 24.21
N ASN A 68 -2.99 5.33 23.42
CA ASN A 68 -3.67 4.09 23.12
C ASN A 68 -2.82 3.19 22.21
N ARG A 69 -2.58 1.96 22.68
CA ARG A 69 -1.78 0.95 21.98
C ARG A 69 -2.46 0.42 20.72
N ASP A 70 -3.79 0.43 20.66
CA ASP A 70 -4.52 0.03 19.47
C ASP A 70 -4.33 1.04 18.32
N VAL A 71 -4.29 2.34 18.64
CA VAL A 71 -3.99 3.39 17.66
C VAL A 71 -2.55 3.26 17.16
N GLN A 72 -1.61 3.02 18.06
CA GLN A 72 -0.21 2.81 17.70
C GLN A 72 -0.02 1.54 16.86
N LYS A 73 -0.76 0.47 17.16
CA LYS A 73 -0.79 -0.75 16.35
C LYS A 73 -1.33 -0.47 14.94
N ALA A 74 -2.45 0.25 14.84
CA ALA A 74 -3.01 0.61 13.54
C ALA A 74 -2.04 1.45 12.70
N LEU A 75 -1.27 2.35 13.32
CA LEU A 75 -0.21 3.10 12.65
C LEU A 75 0.93 2.18 12.17
N ALA A 76 1.37 1.25 13.01
CA ALA A 76 2.39 0.27 12.63
C ALA A 76 1.91 -0.65 11.49
N ASP A 77 0.63 -1.04 11.47
CA ASP A 77 0.05 -1.85 10.39
C ASP A 77 0.06 -1.07 9.06
N ILE A 78 -0.20 0.24 9.08
CA ILE A 78 -0.07 1.10 7.89
C ILE A 78 1.38 1.19 7.43
N GLU A 79 2.35 1.32 8.34
CA GLU A 79 3.77 1.34 8.01
C GLU A 79 4.23 0.00 7.42
N ALA A 80 3.77 -1.13 7.97
CA ALA A 80 4.04 -2.46 7.44
C ALA A 80 3.48 -2.63 6.02
N ALA A 81 2.24 -2.19 5.77
CA ALA A 81 1.65 -2.20 4.43
C ALA A 81 2.45 -1.35 3.42
N ARG A 82 2.97 -0.19 3.85
CA ARG A 82 3.85 0.65 3.01
C ARG A 82 5.18 -0.03 2.71
N ALA A 83 5.78 -0.70 3.68
CA ALA A 83 7.01 -1.46 3.48
C ALA A 83 6.79 -2.60 2.47
N GLN A 84 5.71 -3.37 2.61
CA GLN A 84 5.35 -4.44 1.67
C GLN A 84 5.12 -3.92 0.25
N TYR A 85 4.46 -2.76 0.11
CA TYR A 85 4.34 -2.09 -1.18
C TYR A 85 5.71 -1.67 -1.73
N GLY A 86 6.61 -1.19 -0.86
CA GLY A 86 7.99 -0.86 -1.20
C GLY A 86 8.75 -2.04 -1.80
N GLU A 87 8.68 -3.22 -1.20
CA GLU A 87 9.30 -4.45 -1.71
C GLU A 87 8.73 -4.84 -3.08
N THR A 88 7.41 -4.81 -3.22
CA THR A 88 6.73 -5.11 -4.48
C THR A 88 7.18 -4.14 -5.57
N ARG A 89 7.32 -2.86 -5.23
CA ARG A 89 7.81 -1.84 -6.16
C ARG A 89 9.30 -2.00 -6.48
N ALA A 90 10.12 -2.43 -5.52
CA ALA A 90 11.54 -2.69 -5.72
C ALA A 90 11.77 -3.81 -6.76
N SER A 91 10.87 -4.80 -6.81
CA SER A 91 10.93 -5.88 -7.81
C SER A 91 10.80 -5.41 -9.27
N LEU A 92 10.38 -4.17 -9.51
CA LEU A 92 10.35 -3.56 -10.85
C LEU A 92 11.74 -3.11 -11.33
N PHE A 93 12.75 -3.10 -10.45
CA PHE A 93 14.12 -2.68 -10.73
C PHE A 93 15.08 -3.88 -10.69
N PRO A 94 16.21 -3.82 -11.42
CA PRO A 94 17.24 -4.85 -11.31
C PRO A 94 17.88 -4.82 -9.91
N THR A 95 18.10 -6.01 -9.32
CA THR A 95 18.86 -6.13 -8.08
C THR A 95 20.36 -6.07 -8.37
N VAL A 96 21.12 -5.49 -7.45
CA VAL A 96 22.58 -5.40 -7.55
C VAL A 96 23.14 -6.09 -6.32
N ASP A 97 23.65 -7.29 -6.52
CA ASP A 97 24.16 -8.16 -5.47
C ASP A 97 25.57 -8.63 -5.81
N ALA A 98 26.38 -8.90 -4.79
CA ALA A 98 27.73 -9.42 -4.93
C ALA A 98 27.91 -10.65 -4.04
N GLU A 99 28.18 -11.81 -4.63
CA GLU A 99 28.39 -13.06 -3.93
C GLU A 99 29.80 -13.62 -4.20
N LEU A 100 30.47 -14.10 -3.16
CA LEU A 100 31.77 -14.76 -3.24
C LEU A 100 31.64 -16.20 -2.76
N SER A 101 31.72 -17.16 -3.68
CA SER A 101 31.66 -18.59 -3.37
C SER A 101 32.99 -19.30 -3.66
N HIS A 102 33.44 -20.18 -2.75
CA HIS A 102 34.59 -21.06 -2.97
C HIS A 102 34.21 -22.52 -2.66
N THR A 103 34.30 -23.40 -3.65
CA THR A 103 34.02 -24.84 -3.48
C THR A 103 35.29 -25.65 -3.69
N ARG A 104 35.64 -26.51 -2.72
CA ARG A 104 36.73 -27.48 -2.84
C ARG A 104 36.19 -28.90 -2.68
N SER A 105 36.19 -29.67 -3.78
CA SER A 105 35.90 -31.10 -3.72
C SER A 105 37.19 -31.92 -3.81
N LYS A 106 37.32 -32.93 -2.95
CA LYS A 106 38.35 -33.98 -3.08
C LYS A 106 37.65 -35.24 -3.56
N ARG A 107 37.92 -35.66 -4.80
CA ARG A 107 37.49 -36.96 -5.33
C ARG A 107 38.57 -37.98 -5.00
N TRP A 108 38.27 -38.89 -4.07
CA TRP A 108 39.15 -40.03 -3.81
C TRP A 108 38.95 -41.07 -4.94
N PRO A 109 40.02 -41.69 -5.45
CA PRO A 109 39.87 -42.75 -6.45
C PRO A 109 39.17 -43.96 -5.82
N ALA A 110 38.17 -44.49 -6.52
CA ALA A 110 37.55 -45.78 -6.16
C ALA A 110 38.59 -46.90 -6.35
N ALA A 111 38.56 -47.87 -5.42
CA ALA A 111 39.52 -48.98 -5.28
C ALA A 111 39.63 -49.87 -6.53
#